data_AF-A0A0G2FKI7-F1
#
_entry.id   AF-A0A0G2FKI7-F1
#
_cell.length_a   1.000
_cell.length_b   1.000
_cell.length_c   1.000
_cell.angle_alpha   90.00
_cell.angle_beta   90.00
_cell.angle_gamma   90.00
#
_symmetry.space_group_name_H-M   'P 1'
#
loop_
_entity.id
_entity.type
_entity.pdbx_description
1 polymer ?
#
loop_
_entity_poly.entity_id
_entity_poly.type
_entity_poly.pdbx_seq_one_letter_code
_entity_poly.pdbx_strand_id
1 'polypeptide(L)'
;MSIKPLPADVVAQIKSSVVITSLNKVICGLIKNSLDAEATKINLSIDYSRGNCSVEDNGTGIPPSEFRDDGGLGQLHCIYIEVPAASRYPW
;
A
#
# COMPACT_ATOMS: atom_id res chain seq x y z
N MET A 1 -13.72 -14.22 32.37
CA MET A 1 -13.21 -14.57 31.02
C MET A 1 -12.33 -13.42 30.55
N SER A 2 -11.09 -13.68 30.14
CA SER A 2 -10.22 -12.65 29.57
C SER A 2 -10.08 -12.89 28.07
N ILE A 3 -10.14 -11.82 27.27
CA ILE A 3 -9.74 -11.85 25.87
C ILE A 3 -8.22 -12.07 25.83
N LYS A 4 -7.74 -12.91 24.93
CA LYS A 4 -6.31 -13.21 24.73
C LYS A 4 -5.95 -13.07 23.24
N PRO A 5 -4.72 -12.67 22.91
CA PRO A 5 -4.27 -12.57 21.52
C PRO A 5 -4.28 -13.95 20.84
N LEU A 6 -4.60 -13.94 19.55
CA LEU A 6 -4.54 -15.15 18.73
C LEU A 6 -3.08 -15.57 18.51
N PRO A 7 -2.82 -16.89 18.39
CA PRO A 7 -1.54 -17.40 17.94
C PRO A 7 -1.08 -16.78 16.61
N ALA A 8 0.23 -16.57 16.45
CA ALA A 8 0.79 -15.82 15.32
C ALA A 8 0.51 -16.48 13.95
N ASP A 9 0.48 -17.81 13.92
CA ASP A 9 0.09 -18.64 12.77
C ASP A 9 -1.37 -18.43 12.37
N VAL A 10 -2.28 -18.31 13.34
CA VAL A 10 -3.70 -17.99 13.09
C VAL A 10 -3.85 -16.57 12.56
N VAL A 11 -3.09 -15.61 13.12
CA VAL A 11 -3.06 -14.23 12.63
C VAL A 11 -2.55 -14.18 11.18
N ALA A 12 -1.50 -14.94 10.86
CA ALA A 12 -0.95 -15.02 9.50
C ALA A 12 -1.95 -15.63 8.51
N GLN A 13 -2.65 -16.70 8.89
CA GLN A 13 -3.66 -17.36 8.05
C GLN A 13 -4.91 -16.51 7.82
N ILE A 14 -5.38 -15.80 8.85
CA ILE A 14 -6.49 -14.85 8.71
C ILE A 14 -6.06 -13.69 7.80
N LYS A 15 -4.84 -13.17 7.96
CA LYS A 15 -4.29 -12.13 7.09
C LYS A 15 -4.14 -12.61 5.64
N SER A 16 -3.68 -13.84 5.40
CA SER A 16 -3.52 -14.36 4.03
C SER A 16 -4.86 -14.54 3.31
N SER A 17 -5.94 -14.78 4.03
CA SER A 17 -7.27 -15.03 3.45
C SER A 17 -8.10 -13.76 3.19
N VAL A 18 -7.66 -12.57 3.62
CA VAL A 18 -8.54 -11.37 3.68
C VAL A 18 -8.02 -10.17 2.88
N VAL A 19 -6.77 -10.16 2.42
CA VAL A 19 -6.12 -8.87 2.10
C VAL A 19 -6.40 -8.34 0.69
N ILE A 20 -6.79 -9.16 -0.30
CA ILE A 20 -7.27 -8.66 -1.60
C ILE A 20 -8.47 -9.50 -2.09
N THR A 21 -9.67 -9.13 -1.66
CA THR A 21 -10.92 -9.80 -2.10
C THR A 21 -11.51 -9.19 -3.37
N SER A 22 -10.86 -8.16 -3.92
CA SER A 22 -11.37 -7.45 -5.10
C SER A 22 -10.23 -6.73 -5.83
N LEU A 23 -10.03 -7.10 -7.10
CA LEU A 23 -9.11 -6.39 -7.99
C LEU A 23 -9.41 -4.89 -8.06
N ASN A 24 -10.69 -4.52 -7.99
CA ASN A 24 -11.10 -3.11 -7.98
C ASN A 24 -10.58 -2.36 -6.75
N LYS A 25 -10.52 -3.01 -5.57
CA LYS A 25 -9.93 -2.39 -4.37
C LYS A 25 -8.43 -2.17 -4.52
N VAL A 26 -7.71 -3.09 -5.18
CA VAL A 26 -6.28 -2.91 -5.51
C VAL A 26 -6.11 -1.70 -6.40
N ILE A 27 -6.87 -1.64 -7.49
CA ILE A 27 -6.82 -0.53 -8.45
C ILE A 27 -7.08 0.80 -7.76
N CYS A 28 -8.11 0.90 -6.91
CA CYS A 28 -8.37 2.13 -6.15
C CYS A 28 -7.22 2.50 -5.21
N GLY A 29 -6.55 1.53 -4.58
CA GLY A 29 -5.38 1.79 -3.74
C GLY A 29 -4.19 2.30 -4.55
N LEU A 30 -3.90 1.68 -5.69
CA LEU A 30 -2.81 2.11 -6.58
C LEU A 30 -3.06 3.50 -7.16
N ILE A 31 -4.29 3.80 -7.59
CA ILE A 31 -4.66 5.14 -8.08
C ILE A 31 -4.48 6.19 -6.99
N LYS A 32 -4.84 5.89 -5.73
CA LYS A 32 -4.61 6.81 -4.61
C LYS A 32 -3.12 7.08 -4.43
N ASN A 33 -2.28 6.05 -4.44
CA ASN A 33 -0.83 6.24 -4.35
C ASN A 33 -0.29 7.14 -5.47
N SER A 34 -0.77 6.96 -6.70
CA SER A 34 -0.38 7.83 -7.82
C SER A 34 -0.83 9.28 -7.61
N LEU A 35 -2.04 9.51 -7.09
CA LEU A 35 -2.54 10.85 -6.78
C LEU A 35 -1.79 11.51 -5.61
N ASP A 36 -1.46 10.74 -4.57
CA ASP A 36 -0.64 11.19 -3.44
C ASP A 36 0.78 11.56 -3.90
N ALA A 37 1.28 10.93 -4.97
CA ALA A 37 2.53 11.27 -5.64
C ALA A 37 2.39 12.42 -6.67
N GLU A 38 1.30 13.18 -6.62
CA GLU A 38 1.01 14.32 -7.50
C GLU A 38 0.98 13.98 -9.00
N ALA A 39 0.68 12.73 -9.36
CA ALA A 39 0.60 12.34 -10.77
C ALA A 39 -0.47 13.13 -11.52
N THR A 40 -0.11 13.63 -12.70
CA THR A 40 -1.01 14.35 -13.61
C THR A 40 -1.55 13.45 -14.73
N LYS A 41 -0.93 12.28 -14.92
CA LYS A 41 -1.32 11.26 -15.88
C LYS A 41 -1.16 9.88 -15.25
N ILE A 42 -2.19 9.06 -15.36
CA ILE A 42 -2.20 7.68 -14.88
C ILE A 42 -2.71 6.78 -16.02
N ASN A 43 -1.92 5.78 -16.40
CA ASN A 43 -2.30 4.73 -17.34
C ASN A 43 -2.64 3.46 -16.56
N LEU A 44 -3.85 2.93 -16.74
CA LEU A 44 -4.34 1.72 -16.09
C LEU A 44 -4.65 0.65 -17.14
N SER A 45 -4.05 -0.53 -16.99
CA SER A 45 -4.44 -1.74 -17.73
C SER A 45 -4.99 -2.78 -16.77
N ILE A 46 -6.12 -3.39 -17.10
CA ILE A 46 -6.79 -4.39 -16.25
C ILE A 46 -7.01 -5.65 -17.06
N ASP A 47 -6.63 -6.79 -16.49
CA ASP A 47 -6.98 -8.11 -16.97
C ASP A 47 -7.81 -8.82 -15.89
N TYR A 48 -9.13 -8.67 -15.98
CA TYR A 48 -10.06 -9.33 -15.07
C TYR A 48 -10.01 -10.86 -15.18
N SER A 49 -9.67 -11.41 -16.35
CA SER A 49 -9.62 -12.86 -16.56
C SER A 49 -8.48 -13.50 -15.76
N ARG A 50 -7.36 -12.78 -15.63
CA ARG A 50 -6.20 -13.20 -14.84
C ARG A 50 -6.18 -12.62 -13.44
N GLY A 51 -7.15 -11.78 -13.09
CA GLY A 51 -7.17 -11.08 -11.80
C GLY A 51 -6.00 -10.10 -11.62
N ASN A 52 -5.53 -9.46 -12.69
CA ASN A 52 -4.33 -8.63 -12.70
C ASN A 52 -4.63 -7.19 -13.13
N CYS A 53 -3.79 -6.25 -12.71
CA CYS A 53 -3.79 -4.88 -13.20
C CYS A 53 -2.37 -4.29 -13.19
N SER A 54 -2.10 -3.34 -14.09
CA SER A 54 -0.91 -2.49 -14.04
C SER A 54 -1.34 -1.03 -13.98
N VAL A 55 -0.73 -0.27 -13.06
CA VAL A 55 -0.90 1.18 -12.95
C VAL A 55 0.47 1.81 -13.18
N GLU A 56 0.53 2.73 -14.14
CA GLU A 56 1.73 3.52 -14.44
C GLU A 56 1.35 4.99 -14.33
N ASP A 57 2.17 5.76 -13.62
CA ASP A 57 1.93 7.18 -13.40
C ASP A 57 3.20 8.01 -13.65
N ASN A 58 3.03 9.33 -13.72
CA ASN A 58 4.13 10.28 -13.85
C ASN A 58 4.31 11.13 -12.58
N GLY A 59 4.01 10.56 -11.41
CA GLY A 59 4.19 11.23 -10.12
C GLY A 59 5.64 11.38 -9.72
N THR A 60 5.86 11.85 -8.50
CA THR A 60 7.19 12.07 -7.90
C THR A 60 8.01 10.78 -7.71
N GLY A 61 7.34 9.63 -7.73
CA GLY A 61 7.95 8.31 -7.65
C GLY A 61 8.36 7.93 -6.22
N ILE A 62 9.09 6.83 -6.10
CA ILE A 62 9.56 6.28 -4.82
C ILE A 62 11.08 6.50 -4.73
N PRO A 63 11.60 7.08 -3.63
CA PRO A 63 13.04 7.24 -3.45
C PRO A 63 13.79 5.90 -3.51
N PRO A 64 14.97 5.80 -4.15
CA PRO A 64 15.73 4.56 -4.25
C PRO A 64 16.06 3.90 -2.90
N SER A 65 16.14 4.67 -1.82
CA SER A 65 16.37 4.17 -0.46
C SER A 65 15.24 3.26 0.03
N GLU A 66 14.00 3.49 -0.42
CA GLU A 66 12.84 2.70 0.00
C GLU A 66 12.85 1.27 -0.57
N PHE A 67 13.63 1.01 -1.62
CA PHE A 67 13.76 -0.31 -2.26
C PHE A 67 14.84 -1.20 -1.62
N ARG A 68 15.58 -0.67 -0.64
CA ARG A 68 16.64 -1.42 0.06
C ARG A 68 16.03 -2.37 1.09
N ASP A 69 16.82 -3.32 1.59
CA ASP A 69 16.37 -4.24 2.65
C ASP A 69 15.93 -3.52 3.93
N ASP A 70 16.49 -2.32 4.18
CA ASP A 70 16.15 -1.43 5.29
C ASP A 70 15.11 -0.35 4.92
N GLY A 71 14.58 -0.37 3.70
CA GLY A 71 13.57 0.56 3.19
C GLY A 71 12.14 0.18 3.59
N GLY A 72 11.20 1.13 3.50
CA GLY A 72 9.82 0.96 3.95
C GLY A 72 8.85 0.38 2.91
N LEU A 73 9.26 0.25 1.64
CA LEU A 73 8.35 -0.14 0.56
C LEU A 73 7.80 -1.56 0.78
N GLY A 74 6.47 -1.68 0.80
CA GLY A 74 5.80 -2.96 1.01
C GLY A 74 5.87 -3.51 2.44
N GLN A 75 6.50 -2.79 3.37
CA GLN A 75 6.49 -3.15 4.79
C GLN A 75 5.16 -2.79 5.46
N LEU A 76 4.67 -3.69 6.30
CA LEU A 76 3.42 -3.46 7.04
C LEU A 76 3.60 -2.28 8.03
N HIS A 77 2.64 -1.36 8.05
CA HIS A 77 2.64 -0.14 8.87
C HIS A 77 3.70 0.91 8.52
N CYS A 78 4.34 0.81 7.35
CA CYS A 78 5.12 1.90 6.78
C CYS A 78 4.27 2.64 5.74
N ILE A 79 4.02 3.93 5.94
CA ILE A 79 3.30 4.80 4.99
C ILE A 79 4.12 6.04 4.69
N TYR A 80 4.27 6.34 3.40
CA TYR A 80 4.88 7.58 2.94
C TYR A 80 3.76 8.48 2.42
N ILE A 81 3.17 9.25 3.33
CA ILE A 81 2.33 10.38 2.98
C ILE A 81 3.20 11.58 3.29
N GLU A 82 3.37 12.53 2.36
CA GLU A 82 3.96 13.83 2.70
C GLU A 82 3.05 14.49 3.74
N VAL A 83 3.32 14.22 5.01
CA VAL A 83 2.68 14.93 6.11
C VAL A 83 3.32 16.31 6.13
N PRO A 84 2.55 17.41 6.03
CA PRO A 84 3.10 18.74 6.14
C PRO A 84 3.97 18.82 7.40
N ALA A 85 5.15 19.44 7.28
CA ALA A 85 6.17 19.49 8.32
C ALA A 85 5.64 19.90 9.72
N ALA A 86 4.47 20.54 9.80
CA ALA A 86 3.75 20.89 11.01
C ALA A 86 3.28 19.71 11.89
N SER A 87 3.36 18.46 11.42
CA SER A 87 2.91 17.27 12.16
C SER A 87 4.04 16.31 12.56
N ARG A 88 5.29 16.61 12.18
CA ARG A 88 6.47 15.78 12.53
C ARG A 88 6.95 15.93 13.98
N TYR A 89 6.35 16.83 14.76
CA TYR A 89 6.63 16.98 16.20
C TYR A 89 5.36 17.30 16.98
N PRO A 90 4.68 16.31 17.57
CA PRO A 90 3.88 16.55 18.74
C PRO A 90 4.79 16.47 19.97
N TRP A 91 4.67 17.42 20.89
CA TRP A 91 5.02 17.17 22.28
C TRP A 91 4.21 15.97 22.80
#